data_AF-A0A139WI08-F1
#
_entry.id   AF-A0A139WI08-F1
#
_cell.length_a   1.000
_cell.length_b   1.000
_cell.length_c   1.000
_cell.angle_alpha   90.00
_cell.angle_beta   90.00
_cell.angle_gamma   90.00
#
_symmetry.space_group_name_H-M   'P 1'
#
loop_
_entity.id
_entity.type
_entity.pdbx_description
1 polymer ?
#
loop_
_entity_poly.entity_id
_entity_poly.type
_entity_poly.pdbx_seq_one_letter_code
_entity_poly.pdbx_strand_id
1 'polypeptide(L)'
;MQLNFTFVLPSINLFTDYKGDLLVANLVPFYGAGKANVHILNAEIQGSAQTDLSNGISLKNLRIQLYVESATFDIHGALNNEDFSQILSALLNDLVPSFIDNHQQVISDILSPIIEGLINAILNGGGSSTPGPTTTP
;
A
#
# COMPACT_ATOMS: atom_id res chain seq x y z
N MET A 1 -16.75 -15.85 11.87
CA MET A 1 -16.14 -15.36 13.14
C MET A 1 -15.53 -13.98 12.89
N GLN A 2 -15.14 -13.23 13.93
CA GLN A 2 -14.46 -11.94 13.76
C GLN A 2 -12.98 -12.08 14.13
N LEU A 3 -12.10 -11.64 13.23
CA LEU A 3 -10.66 -11.52 13.45
C LEU A 3 -10.35 -10.04 13.66
N ASN A 4 -9.72 -9.71 14.78
CA ASN A 4 -9.13 -8.38 15.00
C ASN A 4 -7.63 -8.56 15.15
N PHE A 5 -6.86 -7.65 14.56
CA PHE A 5 -5.40 -7.70 14.62
C PHE A 5 -4.83 -6.28 14.72
N THR A 6 -3.66 -6.20 15.34
CA THR A 6 -2.85 -4.98 15.40
C THR A 6 -1.41 -5.36 15.07
N PHE A 7 -0.84 -4.68 14.08
CA PHE A 7 0.59 -4.77 13.77
C PHE A 7 1.25 -3.45 14.18
N VAL A 8 2.26 -3.55 15.04
CA VAL A 8 3.09 -2.41 15.44
C VAL A 8 4.44 -2.56 14.77
N LEU A 9 4.81 -1.57 13.96
CA LEU A 9 6.02 -1.54 13.14
C LEU A 9 6.84 -0.30 13.58
N PRO A 10 7.83 -0.48 14.47
CA PRO A 10 8.58 0.64 15.05
C PRO A 10 9.29 1.51 14.00
N SER A 11 9.77 0.88 12.93
CA SER A 11 10.38 1.57 11.80
C SER A 11 10.18 0.76 10.53
N ILE A 12 9.78 1.45 9.46
CA ILE A 12 9.71 0.92 8.11
C ILE A 12 10.64 1.78 7.25
N ASN A 13 11.59 1.13 6.59
CA ASN A 13 12.47 1.78 5.63
C ASN A 13 12.23 1.16 4.25
N LEU A 14 11.77 1.98 3.31
CA LEU A 14 11.59 1.60 1.92
C LEU A 14 12.61 2.37 1.07
N PHE A 15 13.37 1.63 0.27
CA PHE A 15 14.32 2.19 -0.69
C PHE A 15 13.96 1.64 -2.06
N THR A 16 13.64 2.51 -3.00
CA THR A 16 13.23 2.08 -4.34
C THR A 16 13.79 3.01 -5.41
N ASP A 17 14.31 2.41 -6.48
CA ASP A 17 14.51 3.11 -7.75
C ASP A 17 13.18 3.09 -8.52
N TYR A 18 12.73 4.24 -9.00
CA TYR A 18 11.49 4.36 -9.75
C TYR A 18 11.73 4.97 -11.12
N LYS A 19 10.91 4.57 -12.08
CA LYS A 19 10.76 5.22 -13.38
C LYS A 19 9.31 5.16 -13.78
N GLY A 20 8.70 6.29 -14.06
CA GLY A 20 7.29 6.33 -14.39
C GLY A 20 6.87 7.61 -15.09
N ASP A 21 5.90 7.44 -15.97
CA ASP A 21 5.15 8.52 -16.61
C ASP A 21 3.70 8.42 -16.12
N LEU A 22 3.23 9.48 -15.48
CA LEU A 22 1.90 9.60 -14.89
C LEU A 22 1.18 10.80 -15.52
N LEU A 23 -0.13 10.71 -15.66
CA LEU A 23 -0.98 11.85 -16.03
C LEU A 23 -1.75 12.27 -14.78
N VAL A 24 -1.30 13.33 -14.12
CA VAL A 24 -1.99 13.89 -12.95
C VAL A 24 -3.28 14.56 -13.42
N ALA A 25 -4.40 14.15 -12.81
CA ALA A 25 -5.75 14.59 -13.17
C ALA A 25 -6.10 14.43 -14.66
N ASN A 26 -5.50 13.44 -15.36
CA ASN A 26 -5.64 13.22 -16.81
C ASN A 26 -5.23 14.40 -17.70
N LEU A 27 -4.52 15.39 -17.16
CA LEU A 27 -4.23 16.65 -17.85
C LEU A 27 -2.75 17.02 -17.79
N VAL A 28 -2.10 16.78 -16.66
CA VAL A 28 -0.72 17.23 -16.44
C VAL A 28 0.21 16.03 -16.50
N PRO A 29 1.04 15.90 -17.55
CA PRO A 29 2.04 14.84 -17.61
C PRO A 29 3.10 15.09 -16.52
N PHE A 30 3.31 14.06 -15.72
CA PHE A 30 4.31 13.99 -14.68
C PHE A 30 5.22 12.80 -15.00
N TYR A 31 6.47 13.08 -15.33
CA TYR A 31 7.47 12.04 -15.55
C TYR A 31 8.51 12.09 -14.43
N GLY A 32 9.13 10.96 -14.13
CA GLY A 32 10.23 10.92 -13.18
C GLY A 32 11.01 9.63 -13.30
N ALA A 33 12.33 9.73 -13.13
CA ALA A 33 13.22 8.59 -13.04
C ALA A 33 14.28 8.90 -11.99
N GLY A 34 14.28 8.16 -10.88
CA GLY A 34 15.17 8.44 -9.77
C GLY A 34 14.97 7.49 -8.60
N LYS A 35 15.23 8.01 -7.40
CA LYS A 35 15.18 7.25 -6.16
C LYS A 35 14.10 7.81 -5.25
N ALA A 36 13.42 6.92 -4.55
CA ALA A 36 12.50 7.27 -3.49
C ALA A 36 12.89 6.48 -2.24
N ASN A 37 13.22 7.22 -1.18
CA ASN A 37 13.45 6.67 0.15
C ASN A 37 12.28 7.11 1.02
N VAL A 38 11.66 6.16 1.71
CA VAL A 38 10.56 6.44 2.64
C VAL A 38 10.90 5.83 3.98
N HIS A 39 10.88 6.64 5.02
CA HIS A 39 11.10 6.24 6.39
C HIS A 39 9.84 6.56 7.21
N ILE A 40 9.19 5.52 7.73
CA ILE A 40 8.01 5.66 8.58
C ILE A 40 8.38 5.21 9.98
N LEU A 41 8.08 6.05 10.98
CA LEU A 41 8.29 5.74 12.39
C LEU A 41 6.98 5.41 13.07
N ASN A 42 7.04 4.36 13.91
CA ASN A 42 5.95 3.90 14.76
C ASN A 42 4.62 3.77 14.00
N ALA A 43 4.65 3.00 12.91
CA ALA A 43 3.43 2.67 12.19
C ALA A 43 2.63 1.63 12.98
N GLU A 44 1.33 1.88 13.14
CA GLU A 44 0.38 0.93 13.70
C GLU A 44 -0.72 0.65 12.68
N ILE A 45 -0.88 -0.61 12.31
CA ILE A 45 -1.93 -1.07 11.42
C ILE A 45 -2.93 -1.85 12.26
N GLN A 46 -4.11 -1.29 12.45
CA GLN A 46 -5.22 -1.99 13.08
C GLN A 46 -6.16 -2.50 12.01
N GLY A 47 -6.65 -3.73 12.17
CA GLY A 47 -7.63 -4.26 11.25
C GLY A 47 -8.64 -5.18 11.89
N SER A 48 -9.81 -5.24 11.26
CA SER A 48 -10.89 -6.15 11.62
C SER A 48 -11.45 -6.79 10.36
N ALA A 49 -11.67 -8.09 10.38
CA ALA A 49 -12.28 -8.82 9.27
C ALA A 49 -13.22 -9.91 9.77
N GLN A 50 -14.13 -10.32 8.89
CA GLN A 50 -14.94 -11.51 9.09
C GLN A 50 -14.25 -12.70 8.43
N THR A 51 -14.16 -13.80 9.17
CA THR A 51 -13.64 -15.06 8.65
C THR A 51 -14.76 -16.04 8.40
N ASP A 52 -14.72 -16.64 7.21
CA ASP A 52 -15.60 -17.72 6.78
C ASP A 52 -14.74 -19.00 6.69
N LEU A 53 -15.16 -20.03 7.42
CA LEU A 53 -14.48 -21.32 7.53
C LEU A 53 -15.24 -22.46 6.84
N SER A 54 -16.40 -22.18 6.24
CA SER A 54 -17.30 -23.23 5.77
C SER A 54 -16.76 -23.98 4.56
N ASN A 55 -15.91 -23.35 3.74
CA ASN A 55 -15.27 -23.92 2.55
C ASN A 55 -13.79 -23.47 2.45
N GLY A 56 -12.97 -23.78 3.46
CA GLY A 56 -11.61 -23.26 3.60
C GLY A 56 -11.57 -21.93 4.38
N ILE A 57 -10.39 -21.31 4.52
CA ILE A 57 -10.23 -20.04 5.25
C ILE A 57 -10.33 -18.90 4.25
N SER A 58 -11.35 -18.04 4.38
CA SER A 58 -11.44 -16.79 3.62
C SER A 58 -11.75 -15.59 4.52
N LEU A 59 -11.20 -14.44 4.14
CA LEU A 59 -11.45 -13.14 4.75
C LEU A 59 -12.49 -12.37 3.93
N LYS A 60 -13.41 -11.70 4.61
CA LYS A 60 -14.40 -10.78 4.05
C LYS A 60 -14.53 -9.54 4.92
N ASN A 61 -14.96 -8.42 4.34
CA ASN A 61 -15.27 -7.19 5.05
C ASN A 61 -14.07 -6.66 5.86
N LEU A 62 -12.86 -6.76 5.32
CA LEU A 62 -11.67 -6.22 5.96
C LEU A 62 -11.79 -4.69 6.09
N ARG A 63 -11.55 -4.18 7.29
CA ARG A 63 -11.38 -2.74 7.59
C ARG A 63 -9.99 -2.53 8.14
N ILE A 64 -9.32 -1.49 7.67
CA ILE A 64 -7.94 -1.17 8.03
C ILE A 64 -7.89 0.28 8.49
N GLN A 65 -7.18 0.51 9.58
CA GLN A 65 -6.80 1.83 10.05
C GLN A 65 -5.27 1.85 10.15
N LEU A 66 -4.67 2.95 9.69
CA LEU A 66 -3.23 3.13 9.67
C LEU A 66 -2.90 4.36 10.48
N TYR A 67 -2.05 4.20 11.48
CA TYR A 67 -1.50 5.30 12.26
C TYR A 67 0.00 5.35 12.02
N VAL A 68 0.56 6.54 11.99
CA VAL A 68 2.00 6.76 11.90
C VAL A 68 2.37 7.92 12.80
N GLU A 69 3.53 7.85 13.47
CA GLU A 69 4.03 9.01 14.20
C GLU A 69 4.63 10.03 13.24
N SER A 70 5.43 9.55 12.28
CA SER A 70 5.99 10.38 11.22
C SER A 70 6.29 9.56 9.98
N ALA A 71 6.28 10.23 8.83
CA ALA A 71 6.69 9.68 7.56
C ALA A 71 7.59 10.69 6.84
N THR A 72 8.83 10.30 6.58
CA THR A 72 9.81 11.08 5.83
C THR A 72 9.98 10.48 4.45
N PHE A 73 9.81 11.30 3.43
CA PHE A 73 9.94 11.06 2.02
C PHE A 73 11.14 11.85 1.51
N ASP A 74 12.01 11.15 0.81
CA ASP A 74 13.18 11.68 0.15
C ASP A 74 13.15 11.17 -1.30
N ILE A 75 12.63 12.02 -2.18
CA ILE A 75 12.36 11.74 -3.58
C ILE A 75 13.37 12.51 -4.41
N HIS A 76 13.98 11.82 -5.37
CA HIS A 76 14.91 12.37 -6.35
C HIS A 76 14.43 12.07 -7.78
N GLY A 77 14.81 12.90 -8.74
CA GLY A 77 14.53 12.67 -10.17
C GLY A 77 13.08 12.93 -10.61
N ALA A 78 12.27 13.59 -9.77
CA ALA A 78 10.92 14.00 -10.12
C ALA A 78 10.98 15.11 -11.19
N LEU A 79 10.25 14.96 -12.30
CA LEU A 79 10.35 15.80 -13.51
C LEU A 79 11.78 15.95 -14.05
N ASN A 80 12.67 14.99 -13.72
CA ASN A 80 14.11 15.07 -13.94
C ASN A 80 14.72 16.40 -13.43
N ASN A 81 14.16 16.96 -12.37
CA ASN A 81 14.55 18.24 -11.78
C ASN A 81 14.72 18.09 -10.27
N GLU A 82 15.92 18.35 -9.79
CA GLU A 82 16.27 18.13 -8.38
C GLU A 82 15.61 19.15 -7.45
N ASP A 83 15.48 20.41 -7.86
CA ASP A 83 14.79 21.44 -7.07
C ASP A 83 13.31 21.07 -6.89
N PHE A 84 12.68 20.58 -7.96
CA PHE A 84 11.30 20.09 -7.90
C PHE A 84 11.19 18.85 -7.01
N SER A 85 12.19 17.96 -7.05
CA SER A 85 12.24 16.76 -6.22
C SER A 85 12.30 17.11 -4.72
N GLN A 86 13.06 18.14 -4.36
CA GLN A 86 13.11 18.67 -2.99
C GLN A 86 11.78 19.27 -2.56
N ILE A 87 11.13 20.06 -3.43
CA ILE A 87 9.79 20.62 -3.16
C ILE A 87 8.77 19.50 -2.94
N LEU A 88 8.77 18.49 -3.82
CA LEU A 88 7.87 17.34 -3.71
C LEU A 88 8.11 16.58 -2.40
N SER A 89 9.36 16.34 -2.03
CA SER A 89 9.73 15.66 -0.79
C SER A 89 9.23 16.44 0.43
N ALA A 90 9.48 17.76 0.48
CA ALA A 90 9.01 18.62 1.56
C ALA A 90 7.47 18.63 1.66
N LEU A 91 6.78 18.68 0.52
CA LEU A 91 5.33 18.64 0.46
C LEU A 91 4.77 17.31 0.95
N LEU A 92 5.37 16.17 0.59
CA LEU A 92 4.94 14.86 1.09
C LEU A 92 5.19 14.72 2.60
N ASN A 93 6.31 15.23 3.10
CA ASN A 93 6.65 15.22 4.53
C ASN A 93 5.63 15.98 5.39
N ASP A 94 5.08 17.07 4.85
CA ASP A 94 4.07 17.89 5.53
C ASP A 94 2.66 17.30 5.40
N LEU A 95 2.29 16.85 4.20
CA LEU A 95 0.92 16.44 3.90
C LEU A 95 0.59 15.00 4.29
N VAL A 96 1.50 14.05 4.09
CA VAL A 96 1.17 12.63 4.24
C VAL A 96 0.83 12.24 5.68
N PRO A 97 1.59 12.63 6.72
CA PRO A 97 1.23 12.30 8.09
C PRO A 97 -0.16 12.83 8.47
N SER A 98 -0.43 14.10 8.14
CA SER A 98 -1.73 14.72 8.39
C SER A 98 -2.86 14.06 7.59
N PHE A 99 -2.59 13.67 6.34
CA PHE A 99 -3.55 12.96 5.52
C PHE A 99 -3.92 11.62 6.13
N ILE A 100 -2.92 10.88 6.63
CA ILE A 100 -3.15 9.60 7.29
C ILE A 100 -4.08 9.76 8.48
N ASP A 101 -3.76 10.66 9.40
CA ASP A 101 -4.56 10.86 10.61
C ASP A 101 -6.01 11.29 10.32
N ASN A 102 -6.20 12.16 9.33
CA ASN A 102 -7.51 12.78 9.07
C ASN A 102 -8.38 12.01 8.06
N HIS A 103 -7.82 11.05 7.31
CA HIS A 103 -8.53 10.37 6.22
C HIS A 103 -8.51 8.84 6.35
N GLN A 104 -8.62 8.32 7.57
CA GLN A 104 -8.70 6.88 7.88
C GLN A 104 -9.72 6.12 7.01
N GLN A 105 -10.88 6.73 6.73
CA GLN A 105 -11.89 6.09 5.87
C GLN A 105 -11.38 5.92 4.43
N VAL A 106 -10.77 6.95 3.85
CA VAL A 106 -10.21 6.88 2.49
C VAL A 106 -9.10 5.84 2.41
N ILE A 107 -8.25 5.79 3.44
CA ILE A 107 -7.19 4.78 3.55
C ILE A 107 -7.79 3.37 3.61
N SER A 108 -8.79 3.16 4.45
CA SER A 108 -9.47 1.86 4.54
C SER A 108 -10.08 1.49 3.20
N ASP A 109 -10.78 2.40 2.53
CA ASP A 109 -11.47 2.12 1.27
C ASP A 109 -10.49 1.74 0.14
N ILE A 110 -9.28 2.30 0.15
CA ILE A 110 -8.22 1.96 -0.81
C ILE A 110 -7.48 0.67 -0.43
N LEU A 111 -7.04 0.54 0.83
CA LEU A 111 -6.15 -0.54 1.26
C LEU A 111 -6.89 -1.85 1.56
N SER A 112 -8.10 -1.79 2.12
CA SER A 112 -8.89 -2.97 2.46
C SER A 112 -9.07 -3.95 1.30
N PRO A 113 -9.55 -3.55 0.11
CA PRO A 113 -9.75 -4.49 -0.99
C PRO A 113 -8.43 -5.08 -1.51
N ILE A 114 -7.34 -4.29 -1.52
CA ILE A 114 -6.01 -4.75 -1.94
C ILE A 114 -5.49 -5.82 -0.97
N ILE A 115 -5.52 -5.54 0.33
CA ILE A 115 -4.99 -6.43 1.37
C ILE A 115 -5.89 -7.66 1.53
N GLU A 116 -7.22 -7.52 1.46
CA GLU A 116 -8.15 -8.65 1.47
C GLU A 116 -7.88 -9.58 0.28
N GLY A 117 -7.67 -9.02 -0.91
CA GLY A 117 -7.29 -9.76 -2.11
C GLY A 117 -5.97 -10.52 -1.95
N LEU A 118 -4.93 -9.86 -1.41
CA LEU A 118 -3.63 -10.50 -1.15
C LEU A 118 -3.72 -11.63 -0.12
N ILE A 119 -4.42 -11.40 1.00
CA ILE A 119 -4.62 -12.42 2.04
C ILE A 119 -5.39 -13.60 1.45
N ASN A 120 -6.50 -13.37 0.77
CA ASN A 120 -7.29 -14.45 0.17
C ASN A 120 -6.52 -15.20 -0.92
N ALA A 121 -5.67 -14.52 -1.69
CA ALA A 121 -4.79 -15.18 -2.67
C ALA A 121 -3.80 -16.13 -1.98
N ILE A 122 -3.21 -15.72 -0.86
CA ILE A 122 -2.30 -16.56 -0.06
C ILE A 122 -3.08 -17.75 0.55
N LEU A 123 -4.23 -17.49 1.17
CA LEU A 123 -5.05 -18.51 1.85
C LEU A 123 -5.61 -19.56 0.88
N ASN A 124 -5.99 -19.15 -0.33
CA ASN A 124 -6.51 -20.04 -1.36
C ASN A 124 -5.42 -20.68 -2.24
N GLY A 125 -4.14 -20.31 -2.05
CA GLY A 125 -3.17 -20.36 -3.15
C GLY A 125 -1.69 -20.62 -2.82
N GLY A 126 -1.37 -21.23 -1.68
CA GLY A 126 -0.13 -22.01 -1.54
C GLY A 126 -0.09 -23.27 -2.44
N GLY A 127 -1.11 -23.51 -3.27
CA GLY A 127 -1.18 -24.60 -4.24
C GLY A 127 -1.21 -24.07 -5.67
N SER A 128 -0.05 -24.12 -6.34
CA SER A 128 0.02 -24.07 -7.80
C SER A 128 -0.77 -25.25 -8.38
N SER A 129 -1.99 -25.00 -8.85
CA SER A 129 -2.63 -25.88 -9.84
C SER A 129 -2.35 -25.30 -11.21
N THR A 130 -1.18 -25.66 -11.74
CA THR A 130 -0.89 -25.58 -13.17
C THR A 130 -2.03 -26.29 -13.92
N PRO A 131 -2.74 -25.65 -14.85
CA PRO A 131 -3.67 -26.36 -15.70
C PRO A 131 -2.88 -27.37 -16.52
N GLY A 132 -3.13 -28.66 -16.28
CA GLY A 132 -2.59 -29.74 -17.12
C GLY A 132 -3.12 -29.59 -18.55
N PRO A 133 -2.35 -29.99 -19.58
CA PRO A 133 -2.77 -29.84 -20.96
C PRO A 133 -4.02 -30.68 -21.21
N THR A 134 -5.09 -30.03 -21.67
CA THR A 134 -6.31 -30.66 -22.15
C THR A 134 -6.01 -31.50 -23.39
N THR A 135 -5.82 -32.82 -23.22
CA THR A 135 -5.90 -33.76 -24.33
C THR A 135 -7.37 -33.97 -24.66
N THR A 136 -7.81 -33.46 -25.81
CA THR A 136 -9.14 -33.69 -26.37
C THR A 136 -9.09 -34.99 -27.20
N PRO A 137 -10.12 -35.87 -27.13
CA PRO A 137 -10.17 -37.13 -27.87
C PRO A 137 -10.33 -36.96 -29.39
#